data_AF-A0A7Y0W644-F1
#
_entry.id   AF-A0A7Y0W644-F1
#
_cell.length_a   1.000
_cell.length_b   1.000
_cell.length_c   1.000
_cell.angle_alpha   90.00
_cell.angle_beta   90.00
_cell.angle_gamma   90.00
#
_symmetry.space_group_name_H-M   'P 1'
#
loop_
_entity.id
_entity.type
_entity.pdbx_description
1 polymer ?
#
loop_
_entity_poly.entity_id
_entity_poly.type
_entity_poly.pdbx_seq_one_letter_code
_entity_poly.pdbx_strand_id
1 'polypeptide(L)'
;MGYSEEWKSAIERSERYGLAVPKQTGMAQQRYLTKEIHDRFPDVVRDAFGNLGYEDVVAQCMSIHYRLLPVMEDLLACPVFFTIGWVDDGTARGMFRFDEEFIQDKLQKPSSTLGGQTNLHAWLTLPSMEVIDVSLVTTIVVVQNLKKGHGGVLAGPADDFKGFSYKPMLVGDDFLRKAGMLFEFN
;
A
#
# COMPACT_ATOMS: atom_id res chain seq x y z
N MET A 1 12.25 -10.09 12.03
CA MET A 1 10.99 -9.47 12.47
C MET A 1 9.95 -9.87 11.44
N GLY A 2 8.80 -10.37 11.87
CA GLY A 2 7.71 -10.74 10.95
C GLY A 2 6.91 -9.51 10.54
N TYR A 3 6.18 -9.58 9.43
CA TYR A 3 5.39 -8.46 8.93
C TYR A 3 4.39 -7.92 9.98
N SER A 4 3.81 -8.81 10.80
CA SER A 4 2.92 -8.41 11.89
C SER A 4 3.57 -7.47 12.92
N GLU A 5 4.82 -7.74 13.29
CA GLU A 5 5.56 -6.92 14.26
C GLU A 5 5.89 -5.56 13.65
N GLU A 6 6.34 -5.57 12.38
CA GLU A 6 6.61 -4.32 11.66
C GLU A 6 5.34 -3.47 11.49
N TRP A 7 4.20 -4.09 11.20
CA TRP A 7 2.92 -3.37 11.05
C TRP A 7 2.44 -2.77 12.38
N LYS A 8 2.62 -3.47 13.50
CA LYS A 8 2.39 -2.89 14.85
C LYS A 8 3.30 -1.69 15.10
N SER A 9 4.58 -1.79 14.78
CA SER A 9 5.50 -0.65 14.89
C SER A 9 5.10 0.51 13.97
N ALA A 10 4.46 0.25 12.83
CA ALA A 10 3.91 1.28 11.95
C ALA A 10 2.70 2.00 12.56
N ILE A 11 1.82 1.29 13.29
CA ILE A 11 0.74 1.92 14.08
C ILE A 11 1.35 2.82 15.14
N GLU A 12 2.24 2.27 15.98
CA GLU A 12 2.88 3.04 17.05
C GLU A 12 3.61 4.28 16.52
N ARG A 13 4.28 4.14 15.37
CA ARG A 13 4.92 5.26 14.68
C ARG A 13 3.90 6.31 14.24
N SER A 14 2.79 5.88 13.65
CA SER A 14 1.72 6.79 13.20
C SER A 14 1.13 7.57 14.38
N GLU A 15 0.89 6.90 15.50
CA GLU A 15 0.42 7.53 16.75
C GLU A 15 1.43 8.53 17.32
N ARG A 16 2.73 8.21 17.31
CA ARG A 16 3.79 9.14 17.75
C ARG A 16 3.82 10.44 16.95
N TYR A 17 3.48 10.40 15.67
CA TYR A 17 3.36 11.59 14.81
C TYR A 17 1.98 12.28 14.91
N GLY A 18 1.11 11.81 15.81
CA GLY A 18 -0.24 12.37 15.97
C GLY A 18 -1.12 12.15 14.74
N LEU A 19 -0.87 11.10 13.97
CA LEU A 19 -1.69 10.71 12.83
C LEU A 19 -2.90 9.91 13.28
N ALA A 20 -4.02 10.06 12.57
CA ALA A 20 -5.19 9.22 12.79
C ALA A 20 -4.89 7.78 12.35
N VAL A 21 -5.06 6.84 13.27
CA VAL A 21 -4.93 5.39 13.01
C VAL A 21 -6.30 4.71 13.01
N PRO A 22 -6.48 3.60 12.28
CA PRO A 22 -7.72 2.84 12.30
C PRO A 22 -8.11 2.43 13.72
N LYS A 23 -9.39 2.57 14.09
CA LYS A 23 -9.87 2.24 15.45
C LYS A 23 -9.87 0.74 15.76
N GLN A 24 -9.93 -0.09 14.72
CA GLN A 24 -10.01 -1.55 14.82
C GLN A 24 -8.73 -2.15 14.25
N THR A 25 -7.70 -2.33 15.09
CA THR A 25 -6.41 -2.92 14.68
C THR A 25 -6.27 -4.38 15.14
N GLY A 26 -7.38 -5.01 15.53
CA GLY A 26 -7.40 -6.38 16.01
C GLY A 26 -6.90 -7.35 14.94
N MET A 27 -5.88 -8.14 15.27
CA MET A 27 -5.39 -9.18 14.39
C MET A 27 -6.37 -10.36 14.34
N ALA A 28 -6.63 -10.86 13.14
CA ALA A 28 -7.44 -12.05 12.94
C ALA A 28 -6.55 -13.25 12.57
N GLN A 29 -6.91 -14.45 13.02
CA GLN A 29 -6.21 -15.68 12.62
C GLN A 29 -6.73 -16.27 11.30
N GLN A 30 -7.95 -15.90 10.88
CA GLN A 30 -8.52 -16.38 9.62
C GLN A 30 -7.83 -15.74 8.41
N ARG A 31 -7.76 -16.47 7.29
CA ARG A 31 -7.32 -15.94 5.99
C ARG A 31 -8.54 -15.41 5.22
N TYR A 32 -8.39 -14.28 4.55
CA TYR A 32 -9.43 -13.64 3.75
C TYR A 32 -9.20 -13.84 2.25
N LEU A 33 -7.95 -14.01 1.80
CA LEU A 33 -7.63 -14.12 0.38
C LEU A 33 -7.69 -15.58 -0.07
N THR A 34 -8.90 -16.11 -0.14
CA THR A 34 -9.15 -17.45 -0.68
C THR A 34 -8.98 -17.46 -2.21
N LYS A 35 -8.93 -18.65 -2.80
CA LYS A 35 -8.86 -18.81 -4.26
C LYS A 35 -10.02 -18.09 -4.96
N GLU A 36 -11.22 -18.16 -4.39
CA GLU A 36 -12.42 -17.52 -4.93
C GLU A 36 -12.29 -15.99 -4.96
N ILE A 37 -11.66 -15.39 -3.94
CA ILE A 37 -11.36 -13.95 -3.93
C ILE A 37 -10.29 -13.61 -4.97
N HIS A 38 -9.24 -14.41 -5.07
CA HIS A 38 -8.19 -14.23 -6.07
C HIS A 38 -8.72 -14.23 -7.50
N ASP A 39 -9.63 -15.17 -7.82
CA ASP A 39 -10.23 -15.27 -9.15
C ASP A 39 -11.06 -14.02 -9.51
N ARG A 40 -11.52 -13.24 -8.52
CA ARG A 40 -12.31 -12.02 -8.71
C ARG A 40 -11.48 -10.74 -8.87
N PHE A 41 -10.18 -10.74 -8.55
CA PHE A 41 -9.38 -9.51 -8.60
C PHE A 41 -9.36 -8.80 -9.97
N PRO A 42 -9.26 -9.49 -11.12
CA PRO A 42 -9.30 -8.81 -12.41
C PRO A 42 -10.59 -8.01 -12.61
N ASP A 43 -11.72 -8.57 -12.18
CA ASP A 43 -13.02 -7.90 -12.27
C ASP A 43 -13.11 -6.73 -11.29
N VAL A 44 -12.70 -6.94 -10.04
CA VAL A 44 -12.71 -5.90 -9.00
C VAL A 44 -11.86 -4.70 -9.39
N VAL A 45 -10.65 -4.93 -9.90
CA VAL A 45 -9.74 -3.86 -10.33
C VAL A 45 -10.34 -3.13 -11.55
N ARG A 46 -10.87 -3.86 -12.53
CA ARG A 46 -11.52 -3.23 -13.70
C ARG A 46 -12.73 -2.38 -13.28
N ASP A 47 -13.57 -2.89 -12.40
CA ASP A 47 -14.80 -2.20 -12.00
C ASP A 47 -14.49 -0.96 -11.11
N ALA A 48 -13.45 -1.03 -10.27
CA ALA A 48 -13.03 0.08 -9.42
C ALA A 48 -12.33 1.21 -10.19
N PHE A 49 -11.64 0.90 -11.30
CA PHE A 49 -10.77 1.85 -11.97
C PHE A 49 -11.06 2.11 -13.46
N GLY A 50 -11.96 1.33 -14.07
CA GLY A 50 -12.15 1.34 -15.51
C GLY A 50 -10.90 0.85 -16.26
N ASN A 51 -10.67 1.39 -17.46
CA ASN A 51 -9.45 1.13 -18.22
C ASN A 51 -8.33 2.10 -17.79
N LEU A 52 -7.60 1.78 -16.72
CA LEU A 52 -6.34 2.46 -16.41
C LEU A 52 -5.24 2.03 -17.38
N GLY A 53 -4.44 2.97 -17.87
CA GLY A 53 -3.17 2.67 -18.53
C GLY A 53 -2.13 2.20 -17.50
N TYR A 54 -1.18 1.36 -17.91
CA TYR A 54 -0.12 0.91 -16.99
C TYR A 54 0.77 2.06 -16.49
N GLU A 55 0.92 3.12 -17.29
CA GLU A 55 1.66 4.33 -16.92
C GLU A 55 0.97 5.09 -15.77
N ASP A 56 -0.37 5.04 -15.69
CA ASP A 56 -1.13 5.64 -14.60
C ASP A 56 -0.86 4.92 -13.27
N VAL A 57 -0.60 3.61 -13.30
CA VAL A 57 -0.39 2.78 -12.09
C VAL A 57 0.93 3.13 -11.37
N VAL A 58 1.99 3.45 -12.11
CA VAL A 58 3.35 3.63 -11.58
C VAL A 58 3.50 4.85 -10.68
N ALA A 59 2.69 5.89 -10.91
CA ALA A 59 2.72 7.13 -10.13
C ALA A 59 1.52 7.28 -9.18
N GLN A 60 0.59 6.32 -9.18
CA GLN A 60 -0.69 6.43 -8.48
C GLN A 60 -0.93 5.31 -7.48
N CYS A 61 0.09 4.58 -7.02
CA CYS A 61 -0.09 3.48 -6.06
C CYS A 61 -0.87 3.92 -4.82
N MET A 62 -0.65 5.14 -4.31
CA MET A 62 -1.47 5.71 -3.22
C MET A 62 -2.94 5.86 -3.61
N SER A 63 -3.23 6.53 -4.74
CA SER A 63 -4.60 6.77 -5.20
C SER A 63 -5.34 5.47 -5.52
N ILE A 64 -4.66 4.52 -6.14
CA ILE A 64 -5.22 3.21 -6.50
C ILE A 64 -5.61 2.47 -5.22
N HIS A 65 -4.69 2.25 -4.29
CA HIS A 65 -5.06 1.51 -3.08
C HIS A 65 -6.08 2.26 -2.22
N TYR A 66 -6.05 3.60 -2.18
CA TYR A 66 -7.02 4.38 -1.43
C TYR A 66 -8.45 4.18 -1.97
N ARG A 67 -8.63 4.18 -3.30
CA ARG A 67 -9.93 3.88 -3.93
C ARG A 67 -10.32 2.40 -3.84
N LEU A 68 -9.34 1.49 -3.85
CA LEU A 68 -9.59 0.05 -3.73
C LEU A 68 -10.02 -0.34 -2.32
N LEU A 69 -9.59 0.39 -1.29
CA LEU A 69 -9.89 0.09 0.11
C LEU A 69 -11.38 -0.18 0.38
N PRO A 70 -12.33 0.74 0.11
CA PRO A 70 -13.74 0.49 0.42
C PRO A 70 -14.32 -0.69 -0.38
N VAL A 71 -13.87 -0.88 -1.63
CA VAL A 71 -14.28 -2.02 -2.46
C VAL A 71 -13.85 -3.35 -1.83
N MET A 72 -12.65 -3.39 -1.25
CA MET A 72 -12.14 -4.58 -0.59
C MET A 72 -12.78 -4.81 0.77
N GLU A 73 -13.12 -3.75 1.52
CA GLU A 73 -13.90 -3.88 2.78
C GLU A 73 -15.25 -4.52 2.52
N ASP A 74 -15.98 -4.04 1.50
CA ASP A 74 -17.27 -4.59 1.10
C ASP A 74 -17.14 -6.04 0.60
N LEU A 75 -16.11 -6.31 -0.21
CA LEU A 75 -15.90 -7.63 -0.79
C LEU A 75 -15.53 -8.70 0.25
N LEU A 76 -14.67 -8.35 1.21
CA LEU A 76 -14.12 -9.27 2.20
C LEU A 76 -14.93 -9.30 3.50
N ALA A 77 -15.87 -8.36 3.66
CA ALA A 77 -16.64 -8.15 4.89
C ALA A 77 -15.74 -8.05 6.13
N CYS A 78 -14.60 -7.37 6.00
CA CYS A 78 -13.65 -7.14 7.07
C CYS A 78 -12.99 -5.76 6.95
N PRO A 79 -12.47 -5.19 8.05
CA PRO A 79 -11.70 -3.95 7.98
C PRO A 79 -10.50 -4.12 7.05
N VAL A 80 -10.21 -3.10 6.25
CA VAL A 80 -9.03 -3.07 5.39
C VAL A 80 -8.20 -1.83 5.72
N PHE A 81 -6.90 -2.01 5.88
CA PHE A 81 -6.01 -0.94 6.31
C PHE A 81 -5.17 -0.43 5.15
N PHE A 82 -5.22 0.87 4.92
CA PHE A 82 -4.27 1.53 4.04
C PHE A 82 -2.90 1.57 4.73
N THR A 83 -1.88 1.00 4.12
CA THR A 83 -0.53 0.94 4.70
C THR A 83 0.45 1.64 3.77
N ILE A 84 1.28 2.51 4.33
CA ILE A 84 2.34 3.24 3.61
C ILE A 84 3.68 2.74 4.11
N GLY A 85 4.59 2.44 3.18
CA GLY A 85 5.91 1.96 3.52
C GLY A 85 6.77 1.77 2.28
N TRP A 86 7.75 0.89 2.42
CA TRP A 86 8.72 0.60 1.37
C TRP A 86 8.89 -0.91 1.21
N VAL A 87 9.60 -1.31 0.16
CA VAL A 87 9.85 -2.74 -0.14
C VAL A 87 11.34 -3.01 -0.01
N ASP A 88 11.69 -3.94 0.87
CA ASP A 88 13.04 -4.47 0.97
C ASP A 88 13.20 -5.60 -0.05
N ASP A 89 13.88 -5.30 -1.15
CA ASP A 89 14.20 -6.22 -2.23
C ASP A 89 15.56 -6.93 -2.04
N GLY A 90 16.15 -6.84 -0.83
CA GLY A 90 17.46 -7.38 -0.52
C GLY A 90 18.63 -6.50 -1.00
N THR A 91 18.36 -5.38 -1.68
CA THR A 91 19.41 -4.40 -2.02
C THR A 91 19.62 -3.40 -0.89
N ALA A 92 20.79 -2.75 -0.85
CA ALA A 92 21.09 -1.75 0.17
C ALA A 92 20.13 -0.54 0.14
N ARG A 93 19.52 -0.26 -1.02
CA ARG A 93 18.62 0.88 -1.21
C ARG A 93 17.17 0.53 -0.93
N GLY A 94 16.74 -0.71 -1.19
CA GLY A 94 15.32 -1.06 -1.23
C GLY A 94 14.57 -0.27 -2.31
N MET A 95 13.31 -0.60 -2.51
CA MET A 95 12.40 0.15 -3.37
C MET A 95 11.55 1.11 -2.53
N PHE A 96 11.43 2.37 -2.98
CA PHE A 96 10.64 3.42 -2.31
C PHE A 96 11.04 3.66 -0.85
N ARG A 97 12.31 3.39 -0.49
CA ARG A 97 12.76 3.48 0.90
C ARG A 97 12.71 4.92 1.40
N PHE A 98 12.17 5.09 2.60
CA PHE A 98 12.15 6.33 3.36
C PHE A 98 12.25 6.04 4.87
N ASP A 99 12.47 7.08 5.67
CA ASP A 99 12.74 6.99 7.10
C ASP A 99 11.99 8.04 7.93
N GLU A 100 12.29 8.08 9.22
CA GLU A 100 11.70 9.01 10.19
C GLU A 100 11.98 10.49 9.84
N GLU A 101 13.19 10.80 9.33
CA GLU A 101 13.55 12.16 8.94
C GLU A 101 12.68 12.63 7.77
N PHE A 102 12.47 11.76 6.77
CA PHE A 102 11.54 12.04 5.68
C PHE A 102 10.11 12.29 6.18
N ILE A 103 9.58 11.43 7.06
CA ILE A 103 8.22 11.59 7.60
C ILE A 103 8.09 12.94 8.32
N GLN A 104 9.06 13.26 9.18
CA GLN A 104 9.06 14.51 9.94
C GLN A 104 9.15 15.74 9.04
N ASP A 105 10.04 15.74 8.04
CA ASP A 105 10.15 16.85 7.08
C ASP A 105 8.84 17.11 6.35
N LYS A 106 8.15 16.05 5.89
CA LYS A 106 6.88 16.19 5.16
C LYS A 106 5.72 16.64 6.02
N LEU A 107 5.70 16.28 7.31
CA LEU A 107 4.70 16.80 8.24
C LEU A 107 4.96 18.26 8.63
N GLN A 108 6.23 18.70 8.70
CA GLN A 108 6.59 20.07 9.03
C GLN A 108 6.51 21.04 7.85
N LYS A 109 6.76 20.54 6.64
CA LYS A 109 6.72 21.31 5.40
C LYS A 109 5.79 20.63 4.39
N PRO A 110 4.46 20.70 4.62
CA PRO A 110 3.49 20.18 3.67
C PRO A 110 3.73 20.81 2.29
N SER A 111 3.83 19.97 1.27
CA SER A 111 4.10 20.42 -0.09
C SER A 111 2.81 20.33 -0.89
N SER A 112 2.43 21.42 -1.56
CA SER A 112 1.27 21.47 -2.47
C SER A 112 1.61 21.06 -3.90
N THR A 113 2.86 20.69 -4.19
CA THR A 113 3.26 20.28 -5.53
C THR A 113 2.82 18.85 -5.84
N LEU A 114 1.90 18.76 -6.80
CA LEU A 114 1.46 17.57 -7.52
C LEU A 114 2.58 16.54 -7.73
N GLY A 115 2.32 15.29 -7.32
CA GLY A 115 2.56 14.13 -8.17
C GLY A 115 3.98 13.90 -8.72
N GLY A 116 5.02 14.38 -8.03
CA GLY A 116 6.41 14.15 -8.43
C GLY A 116 7.02 13.02 -7.62
N GLN A 117 7.10 11.82 -8.19
CA GLN A 117 7.95 10.69 -7.75
C GLN A 117 8.26 10.68 -6.24
N THR A 118 7.24 10.68 -5.38
CA THR A 118 7.48 10.46 -3.96
C THR A 118 7.97 9.02 -3.82
N ASN A 119 9.14 8.82 -3.24
CA ASN A 119 9.67 7.51 -2.84
C ASN A 119 8.81 6.95 -1.69
N LEU A 120 7.54 6.74 -1.95
CA LEU A 120 6.55 6.17 -1.05
C LEU A 120 5.83 5.09 -1.83
N HIS A 121 5.54 4.00 -1.15
CA HIS A 121 4.68 2.97 -1.67
C HIS A 121 3.52 2.74 -0.72
N ALA A 122 2.38 2.36 -1.28
CA ALA A 122 1.21 2.04 -0.49
C ALA A 122 0.59 0.73 -0.99
N TRP A 123 -0.05 0.03 -0.06
CA TRP A 123 -0.77 -1.21 -0.31
C TRP A 123 -1.88 -1.37 0.74
N LEU A 124 -2.71 -2.41 0.59
CA LEU A 124 -3.73 -2.74 1.58
C LEU A 124 -3.25 -3.88 2.48
N THR A 125 -3.48 -3.75 3.78
CA THR A 125 -3.21 -4.77 4.79
C THR A 125 -4.53 -5.24 5.39
N LEU A 126 -4.70 -6.56 5.50
CA LEU A 126 -5.85 -7.18 6.14
C LEU A 126 -5.55 -7.51 7.61
N PRO A 127 -6.57 -7.72 8.47
CA PRO A 127 -6.37 -8.11 9.87
C PRO A 127 -5.55 -9.40 10.06
N SER A 128 -5.53 -10.25 9.04
CA SER A 128 -4.75 -11.49 8.95
C SER A 128 -3.29 -11.30 8.56
N MET A 129 -2.86 -10.05 8.37
CA MET A 129 -1.53 -9.67 7.86
C MET A 129 -1.28 -10.14 6.42
N GLU A 130 -2.35 -10.47 5.70
CA GLU A 130 -2.32 -10.56 4.25
C GLU A 130 -2.22 -9.16 3.64
N VAL A 131 -1.48 -9.04 2.55
CA VAL A 131 -1.31 -7.82 1.77
C VAL A 131 -2.04 -7.97 0.44
N ILE A 132 -2.60 -6.86 -0.06
CA ILE A 132 -3.09 -6.72 -1.43
C ILE A 132 -2.37 -5.53 -2.04
N ASP A 133 -1.59 -5.79 -3.09
CA ASP A 133 -0.84 -4.80 -3.84
C ASP A 133 -1.04 -5.03 -5.34
N VAL A 134 -1.81 -4.13 -5.95
CA VAL A 134 -2.15 -4.18 -7.38
C VAL A 134 -1.20 -3.35 -8.25
N SER A 135 -0.19 -2.72 -7.64
CA SER A 135 0.65 -1.73 -8.33
C SER A 135 2.12 -2.13 -8.41
N LEU A 136 2.68 -2.82 -7.40
CA LEU A 136 4.12 -3.06 -7.30
C LEU A 136 4.68 -3.85 -8.49
N VAL A 137 4.00 -4.92 -8.92
CA VAL A 137 4.47 -5.72 -10.08
C VAL A 137 4.51 -4.87 -11.34
N THR A 138 3.44 -4.11 -11.59
CA THR A 138 3.37 -3.21 -12.75
C THR A 138 4.47 -2.15 -12.68
N THR A 139 4.71 -1.56 -11.52
CA THR A 139 5.79 -0.60 -11.31
C THR A 139 7.17 -1.19 -11.60
N ILE A 140 7.47 -2.39 -11.10
CA ILE A 140 8.74 -3.09 -11.39
C ILE A 140 8.89 -3.30 -12.90
N VAL A 141 7.85 -3.82 -13.55
CA VAL A 141 7.86 -4.15 -14.97
C VAL A 141 8.10 -2.90 -15.82
N VAL A 142 7.47 -1.78 -15.50
CA VAL A 142 7.65 -0.51 -16.22
C VAL A 142 9.04 0.07 -15.97
N VAL A 143 9.47 0.18 -14.71
CA VAL A 143 10.78 0.75 -14.34
C VAL A 143 11.94 -0.06 -14.95
N GLN A 144 11.80 -1.40 -15.00
CA GLN A 144 12.80 -2.29 -15.57
C GLN A 144 12.62 -2.53 -17.08
N ASN A 145 11.63 -1.89 -17.72
CA ASN A 145 11.31 -2.03 -19.14
C ASN A 145 11.10 -3.49 -19.59
N LEU A 146 10.39 -4.28 -18.76
CA LEU A 146 10.08 -5.68 -19.01
C LEU A 146 8.81 -5.80 -19.88
N LYS A 147 8.81 -6.77 -20.81
CA LYS A 147 7.69 -6.96 -21.76
C LYS A 147 6.49 -7.74 -21.19
N LYS A 148 6.62 -8.36 -20.02
CA LYS A 148 5.61 -9.24 -19.41
C LYS A 148 5.45 -8.92 -17.93
N GLY A 149 4.27 -9.16 -17.38
CA GLY A 149 3.96 -8.98 -15.96
C GLY A 149 3.11 -7.75 -15.61
N HIS A 150 2.76 -6.92 -16.59
CA HIS A 150 1.83 -5.82 -16.41
C HIS A 150 0.48 -6.30 -15.85
N GLY A 151 -0.08 -5.55 -14.89
CA GLY A 151 -1.35 -5.90 -14.23
C GLY A 151 -1.24 -7.03 -13.20
N GLY A 152 -0.03 -7.46 -12.84
CA GLY A 152 0.17 -8.45 -11.78
C GLY A 152 -0.28 -7.93 -10.43
N VAL A 153 -1.00 -8.78 -9.68
CA VAL A 153 -1.47 -8.50 -8.31
C VAL A 153 -0.70 -9.39 -7.34
N LEU A 154 -0.13 -8.78 -6.30
CA LEU A 154 0.43 -9.48 -5.16
C LEU A 154 -0.62 -9.51 -4.06
N ALA A 155 -1.12 -10.69 -3.77
CA ALA A 155 -2.16 -10.89 -2.79
C ALA A 155 -1.86 -12.16 -2.00
N GLY A 156 -1.83 -12.06 -0.67
CA GLY A 156 -1.53 -13.19 0.20
C GLY A 156 -0.79 -12.77 1.47
N PRO A 157 -0.38 -13.75 2.30
CA PRO A 157 0.34 -13.48 3.54
C PRO A 157 1.66 -12.76 3.24
N ALA A 158 1.91 -11.62 3.89
CA ALA A 158 3.06 -10.79 3.57
C ALA A 158 4.40 -11.53 3.72
N ASP A 159 4.52 -12.36 4.76
CA ASP A 159 5.74 -13.14 5.06
C ASP A 159 5.94 -14.35 4.10
N ASP A 160 4.92 -14.71 3.31
CA ASP A 160 5.02 -15.82 2.36
C ASP A 160 5.65 -15.40 1.03
N PHE A 161 5.62 -14.11 0.68
CA PHE A 161 6.31 -13.60 -0.50
C PHE A 161 7.83 -13.85 -0.43
N LYS A 162 8.42 -14.21 -1.57
CA LYS A 162 9.85 -14.56 -1.68
C LYS A 162 10.60 -13.55 -2.53
N GLY A 163 11.83 -13.25 -2.14
CA GLY A 163 12.71 -12.32 -2.85
C GLY A 163 12.53 -10.85 -2.45
N PHE A 164 11.52 -10.52 -1.65
CA PHE A 164 11.35 -9.20 -1.06
C PHE A 164 10.51 -9.29 0.22
N SER A 165 10.46 -8.20 0.99
CA SER A 165 9.54 -8.05 2.12
C SER A 165 8.95 -6.64 2.17
N TYR A 166 7.69 -6.53 2.58
CA TYR A 166 7.04 -5.25 2.82
C TYR A 166 7.49 -4.68 4.16
N LYS A 167 7.86 -3.39 4.17
CA LYS A 167 8.33 -2.65 5.33
C LYS A 167 7.34 -1.53 5.65
N PRO A 168 6.27 -1.82 6.42
CA PRO A 168 5.27 -0.83 6.77
C PRO A 168 5.88 0.26 7.65
N MET A 169 5.62 1.52 7.31
CA MET A 169 6.10 2.67 8.07
C MET A 169 4.95 3.40 8.74
N LEU A 170 3.84 3.60 8.04
CA LEU A 170 2.67 4.32 8.53
C LEU A 170 1.39 3.57 8.17
N VAL A 171 0.32 3.80 8.94
CA VAL A 171 -1.00 3.19 8.73
C VAL A 171 -2.05 4.29 8.67
N GLY A 172 -2.97 4.17 7.72
CA GLY A 172 -3.98 5.17 7.39
C GLY A 172 -3.50 6.19 6.34
N ASP A 173 -4.42 7.00 5.87
CA ASP A 173 -4.22 8.03 4.85
C ASP A 173 -3.93 9.43 5.43
N ASP A 174 -4.03 9.61 6.75
CA ASP A 174 -3.88 10.91 7.42
C ASP A 174 -2.48 11.53 7.20
N PHE A 175 -1.44 10.71 7.06
CA PHE A 175 -0.12 11.19 6.65
C PHE A 175 -0.18 11.91 5.31
N LEU A 176 -0.82 11.30 4.31
CA LEU A 176 -0.93 11.88 2.97
C LEU A 176 -1.72 13.19 3.01
N ARG A 177 -2.79 13.26 3.82
CA ARG A 177 -3.57 14.49 4.02
C ARG A 177 -2.72 15.60 4.62
N LYS A 178 -2.06 15.33 5.75
CA LYS A 178 -1.25 16.32 6.48
C LYS A 178 0.00 16.75 5.73
N ALA A 179 0.61 15.85 4.96
CA ALA A 179 1.76 16.15 4.12
C ALA A 179 1.40 16.90 2.82
N GLY A 180 0.11 17.07 2.51
CA GLY A 180 -0.36 17.72 1.28
C GLY A 180 -0.30 16.83 0.02
N MET A 181 -0.28 15.50 0.20
CA MET A 181 -0.05 14.51 -0.85
C MET A 181 -1.31 13.76 -1.32
N LEU A 182 -2.45 13.93 -0.66
CA LEU A 182 -3.71 13.28 -1.06
C LEU A 182 -4.52 14.18 -2.00
N PHE A 183 -4.79 13.71 -3.22
CA PHE A 183 -5.77 14.31 -4.13
C PHE A 183 -7.11 13.61 -3.97
N GLU A 184 -8.08 14.28 -3.35
CA GLU A 184 -9.49 13.90 -3.49
C GLU A 184 -9.98 14.40 -4.84
N PHE A 185 -10.22 13.48 -5.77
CA PHE A 185 -10.96 13.81 -6.98
C PHE A 185 -12.44 13.94 -6.58
N ASN A 186 -12.94 15.17 -6.57
CA ASN A 186 -14.38 15.47 -6.49
C ASN A 186 -15.13 14.90 -7.69
#